data_AF-A0A3C0EQ84-F1
#
_entry.id   AF-A0A3C0EQ84-F1
#
_cell.length_a   1.000
_cell.length_b   1.000
_cell.length_c   1.000
_cell.angle_alpha   90.00
_cell.angle_beta   90.00
_cell.angle_gamma   90.00
#
_symmetry.space_group_name_H-M   'P 1'
#
loop_
_entity.id
_entity.type
_entity.pdbx_description
1 polymer ?
#
loop_
_entity_poly.entity_id
_entity_poly.type
_entity_poly.pdbx_seq_one_letter_code
_entity_poly.pdbx_strand_id
1 'polypeptide(L)'
;MLWWLTFIFGLWAGVADYPPFFNRVSVFWLLCAAMILIVRCVAQYQVLRAWTGKDSADNLLCCPQCEYDLRAHDVSSCPECGYELDKQLRHEMEVSRAK
;
A
#
# COMPACT_ATOMS: atom_id res chain seq x y z
N MET A 1 -53.75 4.07 -1.74
CA MET A 1 -52.28 3.86 -1.91
C MET A 1 -51.48 5.18 -1.82
N LEU A 2 -51.88 6.16 -0.99
CA LEU A 2 -51.18 7.46 -0.88
C LEU A 2 -50.32 7.60 0.39
N TRP A 3 -50.43 6.66 1.33
CA TRP A 3 -49.83 6.76 2.68
C TRP A 3 -48.30 6.56 2.72
N TRP A 4 -47.74 5.92 1.70
CA TRP A 4 -46.29 5.72 1.59
C TRP A 4 -45.56 7.00 1.15
N LEU A 5 -46.21 7.85 0.34
CA LEU A 5 -45.63 9.12 -0.12
C LEU A 5 -45.49 10.13 1.02
N THR A 6 -46.43 10.17 1.97
CA THR A 6 -46.33 11.00 3.17
C THR A 6 -45.23 10.49 4.10
N PHE A 7 -44.96 9.18 4.12
CA PHE A 7 -43.85 8.59 4.86
C PHE A 7 -42.50 9.01 4.26
N ILE A 8 -42.38 8.99 2.92
CA ILE A 8 -41.17 9.41 2.20
C ILE A 8 -40.96 10.92 2.33
N PHE A 9 -42.01 11.74 2.18
CA PHE A 9 -41.92 13.19 2.36
C PHE A 9 -41.59 13.58 3.80
N GLY A 10 -42.12 12.87 4.80
CA GLY A 10 -41.77 13.08 6.21
C GLY A 10 -40.31 12.70 6.51
N LEU A 11 -39.82 11.63 5.88
CA LEU A 11 -38.40 11.24 5.95
C LEU A 11 -37.49 12.27 5.26
N TRP A 12 -37.91 12.85 4.14
CA TRP A 12 -37.16 13.89 3.41
C TRP A 12 -37.21 15.25 4.11
N ALA A 13 -38.36 15.64 4.67
CA ALA A 13 -38.52 16.88 5.44
C ALA A 13 -37.71 16.84 6.75
N GLY A 14 -37.54 15.66 7.36
CA GLY A 14 -36.63 15.46 8.49
C GLY A 14 -35.14 15.61 8.16
N VAL A 15 -34.76 15.62 6.88
CA VAL A 15 -33.37 15.87 6.44
C VAL A 15 -33.09 17.36 6.27
N ALA A 16 -34.12 18.17 6.02
CA ALA A 16 -33.97 19.60 5.75
C ALA A 16 -33.86 20.46 7.02
N ASP A 17 -34.36 19.98 8.16
CA ASP A 17 -34.35 20.71 9.44
C ASP A 17 -33.66 19.91 10.55
N TYR A 18 -32.37 19.57 10.37
CA TYR A 18 -31.58 19.04 11.48
C TYR A 18 -31.18 20.16 12.45
N PRO A 19 -31.50 20.07 13.76
CA PRO A 19 -30.96 20.98 14.74
C PRO A 19 -29.43 20.85 14.80
N PRO A 20 -28.67 21.92 15.11
CA PRO A 20 -27.19 21.95 15.06
C PRO A 20 -26.50 20.93 16.00
N PHE A 21 -27.24 20.25 16.87
CA PHE A 21 -26.74 19.20 17.76
C PHE A 21 -26.45 17.86 17.06
N PHE A 22 -27.24 17.47 16.04
CA PHE A 22 -27.02 16.20 15.31
C PHE A 22 -25.76 16.23 14.44
N ASN A 23 -25.33 17.42 14.00
CA ASN A 23 -24.11 17.59 13.23
C ASN A 23 -22.84 17.22 14.01
N ARG A 24 -22.80 17.46 15.34
CA ARG A 24 -21.60 17.15 16.15
C ARG A 24 -21.43 15.66 16.40
N VAL A 25 -22.53 14.95 16.64
CA VAL A 25 -22.53 13.50 16.82
C VAL A 25 -22.20 12.81 15.50
N SER A 26 -22.77 13.28 14.38
CA SER A 26 -22.49 12.75 13.04
C SER A 26 -21.02 12.93 12.65
N VAL A 27 -20.43 14.11 12.89
CA VAL A 27 -19.00 14.36 12.61
C VAL A 27 -18.10 13.47 13.47
N PHE A 28 -18.45 13.24 14.74
CA PHE A 28 -17.68 12.33 15.59
C PHE A 28 -17.64 10.90 15.05
N TRP A 29 -18.79 10.36 14.63
CA TRP A 29 -18.86 9.04 14.02
C TRP A 29 -18.08 8.95 12.70
N LEU A 30 -18.14 10.00 11.86
CA LEU A 30 -17.38 10.08 10.62
C LEU A 30 -15.86 10.13 10.87
N LEU A 31 -15.42 10.90 11.87
CA LEU A 31 -14.01 10.96 12.27
C LEU A 31 -13.52 9.62 12.83
N CYS A 32 -14.33 8.95 13.66
CA CYS A 32 -14.01 7.61 14.15
C CYS A 32 -13.89 6.59 13.02
N ALA A 33 -14.83 6.59 12.07
CA ALA A 33 -14.77 5.72 10.90
C ALA A 33 -13.52 6.00 10.04
N ALA A 34 -13.19 7.28 9.83
CA ALA A 34 -11.98 7.68 9.10
C ALA A 34 -10.70 7.19 9.81
N MET A 35 -10.62 7.34 11.13
CA MET A 35 -9.49 6.83 11.92
C MET A 35 -9.32 5.31 11.80
N ILE A 36 -10.42 4.55 11.83
CA ILE A 36 -10.37 3.09 11.65
C ILE A 36 -9.83 2.74 10.25
N LEU A 37 -10.27 3.44 9.20
CA LEU A 37 -9.77 3.22 7.84
C LEU A 37 -8.28 3.54 7.72
N ILE A 38 -7.82 4.65 8.32
CA ILE A 38 -6.40 5.03 8.33
C ILE A 38 -5.57 3.95 9.03
N VAL A 39 -5.99 3.47 10.20
CA VAL A 39 -5.26 2.42 10.94
C VAL A 39 -5.14 1.14 10.11
N ARG A 40 -6.21 0.70 9.43
CA ARG A 40 -6.16 -0.48 8.55
C ARG A 40 -5.25 -0.26 7.35
N CYS A 41 -5.28 0.92 6.75
CA CYS A 41 -4.42 1.29 5.63
C CYS A 41 -2.95 1.27 6.04
N VAL A 42 -2.60 1.85 7.19
CA VAL A 42 -1.22 1.82 7.72
C VAL A 42 -0.77 0.40 8.01
N ALA A 43 -1.61 -0.43 8.64
CA ALA A 43 -1.28 -1.83 8.90
C ALA A 43 -1.00 -2.61 7.61
N GLN A 44 -1.83 -2.44 6.57
CA GLN A 44 -1.62 -3.06 5.27
C GLN A 44 -0.36 -2.54 4.57
N TYR A 45 -0.07 -1.24 4.69
CA TYR A 45 1.13 -0.63 4.12
C TYR A 45 2.41 -1.21 4.73
N GLN A 46 2.45 -1.41 6.05
CA GLN A 46 3.60 -2.02 6.73
C GLN A 46 3.86 -3.45 6.24
N VAL A 47 2.79 -4.24 6.09
CA VAL A 47 2.89 -5.61 5.58
C VAL A 47 3.43 -5.62 4.15
N LEU A 48 2.87 -4.81 3.25
CA LEU A 48 3.33 -4.71 1.87
C LEU A 48 4.81 -4.31 1.78
N ARG A 49 5.24 -3.35 2.61
CA ARG A 49 6.65 -2.92 2.65
C ARG A 49 7.60 -4.00 3.14
N ALA A 50 7.15 -4.86 4.07
CA ALA A 50 7.93 -5.99 4.55
C ALA A 50 8.12 -7.06 3.48
N TRP A 51 7.08 -7.35 2.68
CA TRP A 51 7.18 -8.28 1.56
C TRP A 51 8.12 -7.75 0.46
N THR A 52 7.91 -6.51 0.01
CA THR A 52 8.75 -5.93 -1.07
C THR A 52 10.22 -5.79 -0.67
N GLY A 53 10.51 -5.52 0.62
CA GLY A 53 11.89 -5.48 1.12
C GLY A 53 12.56 -6.86 1.12
N LYS A 54 11.80 -7.91 1.42
CA LYS A 54 12.31 -9.29 1.43
C LYS A 54 12.63 -9.79 0.02
N ASP A 55 11.70 -9.56 -0.92
CA ASP A 55 11.88 -9.98 -2.31
C ASP A 55 13.04 -9.22 -2.98
N SER A 56 13.21 -7.93 -2.66
CA SER A 56 14.33 -7.15 -3.22
C SER A 56 15.67 -7.66 -2.72
N ALA A 57 15.80 -7.93 -1.42
CA ALA A 57 17.03 -8.47 -0.87
C ALA A 57 17.35 -9.87 -1.42
N ASP A 58 16.33 -10.72 -1.57
CA ASP A 58 16.49 -12.07 -2.07
C ASP A 58 16.80 -12.12 -3.58
N ASN A 59 16.27 -11.16 -4.36
CA ASN A 59 16.55 -11.02 -5.80
C ASN A 59 17.96 -10.49 -6.11
N LEU A 60 18.58 -9.72 -5.20
CA LEU A 60 19.98 -9.32 -5.36
C LEU A 60 20.96 -10.50 -5.32
N LEU A 61 20.53 -11.63 -4.75
CA LEU A 61 21.36 -12.81 -4.61
C LEU A 61 21.14 -13.83 -5.75
N CYS A 62 20.29 -13.52 -6.72
CA CYS A 62 20.11 -14.35 -7.91
C CYS A 62 20.65 -13.64 -9.16
N CYS A 63 21.19 -14.40 -10.10
CA CYS A 63 21.57 -13.84 -11.40
C CYS A 63 20.31 -13.38 -12.17
N PRO A 64 20.21 -12.14 -12.66
CA PRO A 64 19.00 -11.66 -13.35
C PRO A 64 18.72 -12.34 -14.69
N GLN A 65 19.72 -13.03 -15.26
CA GLN A 65 19.63 -13.60 -16.60
C GLN A 65 19.26 -15.09 -16.59
N CYS A 66 19.69 -15.81 -15.56
CA CYS A 66 19.48 -17.26 -15.45
C CYS A 66 18.88 -17.69 -14.10
N GLU A 67 18.57 -16.73 -13.23
CA GLU A 67 18.02 -16.94 -11.88
C GLU A 67 18.86 -17.88 -10.99
N TYR A 68 20.13 -18.09 -11.36
CA TYR A 68 21.05 -18.90 -10.59
C TYR A 68 21.33 -18.27 -9.22
N ASP A 69 21.29 -19.08 -8.16
CA ASP A 69 21.52 -18.64 -6.79
C ASP A 69 23.02 -18.36 -6.56
N LEU A 70 23.34 -17.08 -6.36
CA LEU A 70 24.69 -16.59 -6.14
C LEU A 70 25.04 -16.47 -4.65
N ARG A 71 24.15 -16.87 -3.73
CA ARG A 71 24.39 -16.83 -2.26
C ARG A 71 25.63 -17.60 -1.84
N ALA A 72 25.96 -18.67 -2.58
CA ALA A 72 27.06 -19.57 -2.26
C ALA A 72 28.37 -19.23 -2.99
N HIS A 73 28.39 -18.17 -3.82
CA HIS A 73 29.49 -17.88 -4.74
C HIS A 73 29.93 -16.42 -4.68
N ASP A 74 31.19 -16.19 -4.30
CA ASP A 74 31.82 -14.86 -4.18
C ASP A 74 32.21 -14.23 -5.53
N VAL A 75 31.39 -14.36 -6.58
CA VAL A 75 31.86 -14.18 -7.96
C VAL A 75 31.28 -12.95 -8.63
N SER A 76 32.17 -12.12 -9.17
CA SER A 76 31.90 -10.98 -10.06
C SER A 76 31.12 -11.33 -11.33
N SER A 77 30.97 -12.62 -11.63
CA SER A 77 30.32 -13.17 -12.81
C SER A 77 29.58 -14.46 -12.48
N CYS A 78 28.38 -14.65 -13.03
CA CYS A 78 27.59 -15.85 -12.83
C CYS A 78 28.26 -17.09 -13.47
N PRO A 79 28.40 -18.23 -12.76
CA PRO A 79 29.08 -19.42 -13.27
C PRO A 79 28.34 -20.13 -14.41
N GLU A 80 27.01 -20.04 -14.45
CA GLU A 80 26.19 -20.69 -15.49
C GLU A 80 26.18 -19.93 -16.83
N CYS A 81 26.06 -18.59 -16.78
CA CYS A 81 25.84 -17.77 -17.97
C CYS A 81 26.93 -16.74 -18.24
N GLY A 82 27.92 -16.61 -17.35
CA GLY A 82 29.01 -15.63 -17.48
C GLY A 82 28.59 -14.18 -17.27
N TYR A 83 27.37 -13.91 -16.79
CA TYR A 83 26.86 -12.55 -16.61
C TYR A 83 27.63 -11.79 -15.52
N GLU A 84 28.20 -10.62 -15.83
CA GLU A 84 28.97 -9.78 -14.91
C GLU A 84 28.07 -8.97 -13.96
N LEU A 85 28.02 -9.33 -12.68
CA LEU A 85 27.21 -8.64 -11.65
C LEU A 85 27.73 -7.25 -11.29
N ASP A 86 29.03 -7.01 -11.44
CA ASP A 86 29.71 -5.78 -11.03
C ASP A 86 29.19 -4.51 -11.77
N LYS A 87 28.63 -4.68 -12.98
CA LYS A 87 27.99 -3.56 -13.71
C LYS A 87 26.66 -3.13 -13.11
N GLN A 88 25.89 -4.07 -12.57
CA GLN A 88 24.55 -3.82 -12.05
C GLN A 88 24.60 -3.14 -10.68
N LEU A 89 25.53 -3.57 -9.82
CA LEU A 89 25.80 -2.95 -8.51
C LEU A 89 26.28 -1.50 -8.65
N ARG A 90 27.16 -1.22 -9.63
CA ARG A 90 27.54 0.18 -9.95
C ARG A 90 26.33 1.01 -10.39
N HIS A 91 25.47 0.45 -11.24
CA HIS A 91 24.30 1.16 -11.74
C HIS A 91 23.27 1.42 -10.61
N GLU A 92 23.08 0.49 -9.67
CA GLU A 92 22.22 0.68 -8.51
C GLU A 92 22.78 1.72 -7.51
N MET A 93 24.10 1.73 -7.30
CA MET A 93 24.75 2.75 -6.48
C MET A 93 24.65 4.15 -7.10
N GLU A 94 24.74 4.26 -8.43
CA GLU A 94 24.57 5.53 -9.14
C GLU A 94 23.13 6.04 -9.09
N VAL A 95 22.14 5.15 -9.27
CA VAL A 95 20.72 5.50 -9.16
C VAL A 95 20.35 5.92 -7.73
N SER A 96 20.93 5.27 -6.72
CA SER A 96 20.71 5.60 -5.31
C SER A 96 21.36 6.93 -4.91
N ARG A 97 22.45 7.34 -5.58
CA ARG A 97 23.10 8.65 -5.37
C ARG A 97 22.35 9.80 -6.04
N ALA A 98 21.59 9.52 -7.11
CA ALA A 98 20.87 10.52 -7.88
C ALA A 98 19.50 10.91 -7.29
N LYS A 99 19.10 10.31 -6.16
CA LYS A 99 17.79 10.48 -5.53
C LYS A 99 17.92 11.18 -4.18
#